data_AF-A0A373WCW4-F1
#
_entry.id   AF-A0A373WCW4-F1
#
_cell.length_a   1.000
_cell.length_b   1.000
_cell.length_c   1.000
_cell.angle_alpha   90.00
_cell.angle_beta   90.00
_cell.angle_gamma   90.00
#
_symmetry.space_group_name_H-M   'P 1'
#
loop_
_entity.id
_entity.type
_entity.pdbx_description
1 polymer ?
#
loop_
_entity_poly.entity_id
_entity_poly.type
_entity_poly.pdbx_seq_one_letter_code
_entity_poly.pdbx_strand_id
1 'polypeptide(L)'
;MCLCATIQQVGNQLISDLSDYFDVELINRFSQKYTFSEISRSVYRKIVEKRLASEIKVIKRLHPELNIDSLFSADELAKAVDKITADTYNIKSGARPAITAVSKFIDSKLLSHFSRMAKTYRPNQN
;
A
#
# COMPACT_ATOMS: atom_id res chain seq x y z
N MET A 1 -16.49 2.36 2.10
CA MET A 1 -16.14 1.97 3.49
C MET A 1 -14.74 2.50 3.84
N CYS A 2 -14.71 3.62 4.59
CA CYS A 2 -13.48 4.27 5.07
C CYS A 2 -12.69 3.35 6.00
N LEU A 3 -11.37 3.29 5.82
CA LEU A 3 -10.46 2.80 6.85
C LEU A 3 -10.42 3.88 7.94
N CYS A 4 -11.27 3.76 8.96
CA CYS A 4 -11.26 4.66 10.10
C CYS A 4 -10.03 4.35 10.95
N ALA A 5 -9.01 5.21 10.92
CA ALA A 5 -8.02 5.25 11.98
C ALA A 5 -8.75 5.66 13.26
N THR A 6 -8.56 4.92 14.35
CA THR A 6 -9.17 5.28 15.63
C THR A 6 -8.52 6.57 16.12
N ILE A 7 -9.32 7.62 16.24
CA ILE A 7 -8.90 8.93 16.74
C ILE A 7 -9.19 8.95 18.24
N GLN A 8 -8.16 9.07 19.08
CA GLN A 8 -8.31 9.34 20.51
C GLN A 8 -7.96 10.79 20.83
N GLN A 9 -8.68 11.37 21.80
CA GLN A 9 -8.32 12.66 22.39
C GLN A 9 -6.95 12.55 23.07
N VAL A 10 -6.13 13.58 22.88
CA VAL A 10 -4.77 13.66 23.41
C VAL A 10 -4.80 13.68 24.95
N GLY A 11 -4.10 12.73 25.57
CA GLY A 11 -3.85 12.72 27.02
C GLY A 11 -2.79 13.76 27.41
N ASN A 12 -2.84 14.27 28.65
CA ASN A 12 -1.97 15.36 29.14
C ASN A 12 -0.45 15.12 28.96
N GLN A 13 0.00 13.86 28.93
CA GLN A 13 1.41 13.49 28.71
C GLN A 13 1.95 13.93 27.33
N LEU A 14 1.11 13.91 26.30
CA LEU A 14 1.49 14.39 24.97
C LEU A 14 1.60 15.91 24.92
N ILE A 15 0.86 16.64 25.77
CA ILE A 15 0.93 18.11 25.81
C ILE A 15 2.22 18.56 26.49
N SER A 16 2.67 17.87 27.56
CA SER A 16 3.98 18.15 28.16
C SER A 16 5.11 17.86 27.19
N ASP A 17 5.09 16.72 26.50
CA ASP A 17 6.13 16.37 25.52
C ASP A 17 6.16 17.36 24.34
N LEU A 18 5.00 17.88 23.92
CA LEU A 18 4.92 18.90 22.87
C LEU A 18 5.40 20.28 23.35
N SER A 19 5.27 20.60 24.64
CA SER A 19 5.69 21.89 25.19
C SER A 19 7.21 22.09 25.20
N ASP A 20 7.99 21.00 25.11
CA ASP A 20 9.44 21.07 24.95
C ASP A 20 9.86 21.58 23.56
N TYR A 21 8.97 21.53 22.57
CA TYR A 21 9.25 21.90 21.17
C TYR A 21 8.37 23.04 20.63
N PHE A 22 7.21 23.28 21.23
CA PHE A 22 6.23 24.27 20.78
C PHE A 22 5.73 25.13 21.94
N ASP A 23 5.46 26.41 21.66
CA ASP A 23 4.88 27.31 22.65
C ASP A 23 3.52 26.81 23.13
N VAL A 24 3.30 26.86 24.45
CA VAL A 24 2.05 26.42 25.08
C VAL A 24 0.85 27.21 24.54
N GLU A 25 1.02 28.50 24.22
CA GLU A 25 -0.01 29.32 23.58
C GLU A 25 -0.43 28.74 22.22
N LEU A 26 0.52 28.26 21.42
CA LEU A 26 0.24 27.66 20.12
C LEU A 26 -0.49 26.32 20.29
N ILE A 27 -0.01 25.47 21.20
CA ILE A 27 -0.65 24.17 21.48
C ILE A 27 -2.11 24.36 21.92
N ASN A 28 -2.38 25.41 22.70
CA ASN A 28 -3.71 25.74 23.19
C ASN A 28 -4.63 26.35 22.12
N ARG A 29 -4.10 26.90 21.02
CA ARG A 29 -4.91 27.37 19.88
C ARG A 29 -5.57 26.23 19.09
N PHE A 30 -5.06 25.00 19.21
CA PHE A 30 -5.69 23.84 18.57
C PHE A 30 -6.86 23.31 19.41
N SER A 31 -8.09 23.60 18.97
CA SER A 31 -9.32 23.14 19.63
C SER A 31 -9.47 21.62 19.62
N GLN A 32 -8.94 20.97 18.58
CA GLN A 32 -8.98 19.52 18.42
C GLN A 32 -7.56 19.00 18.35
N LYS A 33 -7.27 17.98 19.16
CA LYS A 33 -5.98 17.33 19.21
C LYS A 33 -6.22 15.85 19.03
N TYR A 34 -5.53 15.25 18.07
CA TYR A 34 -5.76 13.88 17.63
C TYR A 34 -4.49 13.06 17.72
N THR A 35 -4.60 11.88 18.34
CA THR A 35 -3.54 10.87 18.31
C THR A 35 -3.95 9.77 17.35
N PHE A 36 -3.04 9.44 16.43
CA PHE A 36 -3.20 8.28 15.54
C PHE A 36 -2.60 7.05 16.20
N SER A 37 -3.36 5.95 16.25
CA SER A 37 -2.81 4.66 16.65
C SER A 37 -1.80 4.14 15.63
N GLU A 38 -0.82 3.37 16.11
CA GLU A 38 0.11 2.67 15.24
C GLU A 38 -0.62 1.74 14.26
N ILE A 39 -0.10 1.64 13.03
CA ILE A 39 -0.71 0.80 12.00
C ILE A 39 -0.43 -0.66 12.34
N SER A 40 -1.49 -1.39 12.71
CA SER A 40 -1.39 -2.83 12.93
C SER A 40 -1.14 -3.58 11.62
N ARG A 41 -0.53 -4.77 11.71
CA ARG A 41 -0.26 -5.62 10.54
C ARG A 41 -1.52 -5.96 9.74
N SER A 42 -2.66 -6.14 10.42
CA SER A 42 -3.95 -6.40 9.77
C SER A 42 -4.48 -5.19 8.99
N VAL A 43 -4.28 -3.98 9.51
CA VAL A 43 -4.60 -2.74 8.79
C VAL A 43 -3.66 -2.55 7.60
N TYR A 44 -2.36 -2.81 7.78
CA TYR A 44 -1.39 -2.77 6.69
C TYR A 44 -1.76 -3.73 5.55
N ARG A 45 -2.15 -4.97 5.87
CA ARG A 45 -2.63 -5.95 4.90
C ARG A 45 -3.79 -5.40 4.06
N LYS A 46 -4.78 -4.77 4.71
CA LYS A 46 -5.92 -4.13 4.03
C LYS A 46 -5.49 -2.96 3.14
N ILE A 47 -4.46 -2.21 3.52
CA ILE A 47 -3.91 -1.13 2.70
C ILE A 47 -3.27 -1.72 1.43
N VAL A 48 -2.46 -2.77 1.56
CA VAL A 48 -1.83 -3.48 0.44
C VAL A 48 -2.88 -4.03 -0.52
N GLU A 49 -3.90 -4.71 0.00
CA GLU A 49 -5.01 -5.26 -0.78
C GLU A 49 -5.75 -4.18 -1.57
N LYS A 50 -6.14 -3.08 -0.91
CA LYS A 50 -6.80 -1.96 -1.58
C LYS A 50 -5.93 -1.32 -2.65
N ARG A 51 -4.61 -1.21 -2.40
CA ARG A 51 -3.69 -0.63 -3.36
C ARG A 51 -3.57 -1.52 -4.60
N LEU A 52 -3.35 -2.81 -4.41
CA LEU A 52 -3.25 -3.80 -5.48
C LEU A 52 -4.51 -3.81 -6.36
N ALA A 53 -5.69 -3.86 -5.75
CA ALA A 53 -6.96 -3.81 -6.49
C ALA A 53 -7.14 -2.51 -7.29
N SER A 54 -6.70 -1.38 -6.72
CA SER A 54 -6.78 -0.07 -7.37
C SER A 54 -5.84 0.04 -8.57
N GLU A 55 -4.60 -0.43 -8.44
CA GLU A 55 -3.62 -0.45 -9.53
C GLU A 55 -4.08 -1.37 -10.68
N ILE A 56 -4.54 -2.58 -10.36
CA ILE A 56 -5.10 -3.52 -11.36
C ILE A 56 -6.28 -2.87 -12.09
N LYS A 57 -7.16 -2.16 -11.37
CA LYS A 57 -8.29 -1.43 -11.97
C LYS A 57 -7.82 -0.31 -12.90
N VAL A 58 -6.75 0.41 -12.55
CA VAL A 58 -6.17 1.46 -13.40
C VAL A 58 -5.56 0.85 -14.66
N ILE A 59 -4.78 -0.23 -14.52
CA ILE A 59 -4.16 -0.93 -15.65
C ILE A 59 -5.22 -1.46 -16.62
N LYS A 60 -6.27 -2.11 -16.09
CA LYS A 60 -7.39 -2.62 -16.90
C LYS A 60 -8.10 -1.52 -17.69
N ARG A 61 -8.14 -0.29 -17.16
CA ARG A 61 -8.73 0.87 -17.84
C ARG A 61 -7.83 1.42 -18.94
N LEU A 62 -6.52 1.49 -18.69
CA LEU A 62 -5.55 2.06 -19.63
C LEU A 62 -5.20 1.10 -20.77
N HIS A 63 -5.19 -0.20 -20.49
CA HIS A 63 -4.75 -1.26 -21.40
C HIS A 63 -5.75 -2.42 -21.45
N PRO A 64 -6.93 -2.22 -22.08
CA PRO A 64 -7.95 -3.27 -22.20
C PRO A 64 -7.48 -4.48 -23.04
N GLU A 65 -6.47 -4.30 -23.90
CA GLU A 65 -5.83 -5.35 -24.69
C GLU A 65 -5.10 -6.39 -23.83
N LEU A 66 -4.70 -6.02 -22.62
CA LEU A 66 -4.13 -6.95 -21.67
C LEU A 66 -5.29 -7.70 -21.02
N ASN A 67 -5.33 -9.03 -21.17
CA ASN A 67 -6.26 -9.89 -20.44
C ASN A 67 -5.82 -10.00 -18.96
N ILE A 68 -5.96 -8.90 -18.22
CA ILE A 68 -5.53 -8.73 -16.83
C ILE A 68 -6.21 -9.77 -15.92
N ASP A 69 -7.46 -10.13 -16.19
CA ASP A 69 -8.19 -11.13 -15.41
C ASP A 69 -7.56 -12.54 -15.55
N SER A 70 -6.94 -12.85 -16.69
CA SER A 70 -6.13 -14.07 -16.87
C SER A 70 -4.74 -13.97 -16.25
N LEU A 71 -4.19 -12.76 -16.06
CA LEU A 71 -2.84 -12.56 -15.55
C LEU A 71 -2.76 -12.57 -14.03
N PHE A 72 -3.85 -12.21 -13.36
CA PHE A 72 -3.93 -12.12 -11.91
C PHE A 72 -5.07 -12.98 -11.39
N SER A 73 -4.78 -14.24 -11.06
CA SER A 73 -5.76 -15.10 -10.38
C SER A 73 -6.03 -14.59 -8.95
N ALA A 74 -7.26 -14.73 -8.48
CA ALA A 74 -7.66 -14.32 -7.13
C ALA A 74 -6.77 -14.96 -6.04
N ASP A 75 -6.40 -16.23 -6.20
CA ASP A 75 -5.54 -16.95 -5.26
C ASP A 75 -4.10 -16.44 -5.27
N GLU A 76 -3.59 -16.06 -6.44
CA GLU A 76 -2.25 -15.46 -6.57
C GLU A 76 -2.20 -14.08 -5.93
N LEU A 77 -3.25 -13.28 -6.10
CA LEU A 77 -3.38 -11.97 -5.48
C LEU A 77 -3.42 -12.06 -3.96
N ALA A 78 -4.19 -13.00 -3.40
CA ALA A 78 -4.25 -13.22 -1.96
C ALA A 78 -2.87 -13.58 -1.38
N LYS A 79 -2.18 -14.53 -2.01
CA LYS A 79 -0.81 -14.93 -1.62
C LYS A 79 0.19 -13.78 -1.76
N ALA A 80 0.06 -12.97 -2.82
CA ALA A 80 0.91 -11.81 -3.03
C ALA A 80 0.70 -10.75 -1.95
N VAL A 81 -0.55 -10.47 -1.56
CA VAL A 81 -0.87 -9.55 -0.46
C VAL A 81 -0.24 -10.03 0.85
N ASP A 82 -0.35 -11.32 1.15
CA ASP A 82 0.23 -11.90 2.37
C ASP A 82 1.76 -11.82 2.36
N LYS A 83 2.39 -12.13 1.22
CA LYS A 83 3.84 -12.04 1.05
C LYS A 83 4.35 -10.59 1.15
N ILE A 84 3.74 -9.65 0.41
CA ILE A 84 4.09 -8.22 0.47
C ILE A 84 3.93 -7.70 1.89
N THR A 85 2.86 -8.09 2.58
CA THR A 85 2.62 -7.69 3.98
C THR A 85 3.69 -8.23 4.90
N ALA A 86 4.12 -9.49 4.73
CA ALA A 86 5.18 -10.07 5.54
C ALA A 86 6.54 -9.40 5.30
N ASP A 87 6.87 -9.12 4.03
CA ASP A 87 8.19 -8.63 3.63
C ASP A 87 8.38 -7.13 3.93
N THR A 88 7.29 -6.35 3.91
CA THR A 88 7.38 -4.87 3.93
C THR A 88 6.78 -4.19 5.15
N TYR A 89 6.09 -4.95 6.01
CA TYR A 89 5.54 -4.39 7.24
C TYR A 89 6.65 -4.02 8.22
N ASN A 90 6.75 -2.72 8.51
CA ASN A 90 7.64 -2.19 9.54
C ASN A 90 6.92 -1.05 10.28
N ILE A 91 6.77 -1.19 11.60
CA ILE A 91 6.09 -0.21 12.45
C ILE A 91 6.69 1.19 12.28
N LYS A 92 8.02 1.30 12.20
CA LYS A 92 8.73 2.59 12.06
C LYS A 92 8.50 3.27 10.72
N SER A 93 8.29 2.47 9.67
CA SER A 93 8.09 2.99 8.30
C SER A 93 6.61 3.19 7.95
N GLY A 94 5.70 2.71 8.80
CA GLY A 94 4.26 2.77 8.58
C GLY A 94 3.85 2.12 7.26
N ALA A 95 2.87 2.72 6.57
CA ALA A 95 2.32 2.20 5.30
C ALA A 95 3.10 2.61 4.05
N ARG A 96 4.14 3.45 4.17
CA ARG A 96 4.89 4.00 3.03
C ARG A 96 5.45 2.94 2.05
N PRO A 97 6.07 1.83 2.51
CA PRO A 97 6.66 0.85 1.59
C PRO A 97 5.61 0.05 0.79
N ALA A 98 4.34 0.06 1.20
CA ALA A 98 3.28 -0.71 0.55
C ALA A 98 3.12 -0.37 -0.94
N ILE A 99 3.21 0.92 -1.30
CA ILE A 99 3.03 1.38 -2.68
C ILE A 99 4.14 0.82 -3.56
N THR A 100 5.40 1.04 -3.16
CA THR A 100 6.57 0.55 -3.90
C THR A 100 6.58 -0.97 -4.04
N ALA A 101 6.17 -1.69 -3.00
CA ALA A 101 6.11 -3.15 -3.02
C ALA A 101 5.05 -3.68 -3.98
N VAL A 102 3.87 -3.07 -3.98
CA VAL A 102 2.78 -3.40 -4.91
C VAL A 102 3.19 -3.10 -6.35
N SER A 103 3.77 -1.93 -6.62
CA SER A 103 4.26 -1.59 -7.97
C SER A 103 5.31 -2.60 -8.45
N LYS A 104 6.31 -2.91 -7.63
CA LYS A 104 7.34 -3.92 -7.97
C LYS A 104 6.74 -5.29 -8.29
N PHE A 105 5.73 -5.72 -7.53
CA PHE A 105 5.05 -6.98 -7.79
C PHE A 105 4.36 -6.96 -9.16
N ILE A 106 3.57 -5.92 -9.44
CA ILE A 106 2.87 -5.75 -10.73
C ILE A 106 3.88 -5.70 -11.88
N ASP A 107 4.91 -4.87 -11.77
CA ASP A 107 5.94 -4.70 -12.79
C ASP A 107 6.62 -6.05 -13.09
N SER A 108 6.98 -6.81 -12.06
CA SER A 108 7.61 -8.12 -12.23
C SER A 108 6.71 -9.11 -12.98
N LYS A 109 5.40 -9.10 -12.70
CA LYS A 109 4.43 -9.98 -13.36
C LYS A 109 4.22 -9.57 -14.81
N LEU A 110 4.08 -8.27 -15.09
CA LEU A 110 3.93 -7.74 -16.44
C LEU A 110 5.18 -8.00 -17.30
N LEU A 111 6.38 -7.73 -16.76
CA LEU A 111 7.65 -8.00 -17.44
C LEU A 111 7.81 -9.48 -17.78
N SER A 112 7.44 -10.38 -16.87
CA SER A 112 7.45 -11.83 -17.11
C SER A 112 6.48 -12.23 -18.23
N HIS A 113 5.28 -11.66 -18.26
CA HIS A 113 4.29 -11.89 -19.30
C HIS A 113 4.81 -11.44 -20.68
N PHE A 114 5.29 -10.20 -20.80
CA PHE A 114 5.83 -9.68 -22.06
C PHE A 114 7.07 -10.45 -22.52
N SER A 115 7.94 -10.86 -21.58
CA SER A 115 9.10 -11.69 -21.90
C SER A 115 8.71 -13.05 -22.49
N ARG A 116 7.62 -13.67 -22.02
CA ARG A 116 7.08 -14.92 -22.59
C ARG A 116 6.53 -14.68 -24.00
N MET A 117 5.76 -13.61 -24.21
CA MET A 117 5.23 -13.25 -25.53
C MET A 117 6.35 -12.98 -26.54
N ALA A 118 7.41 -12.27 -26.13
CA ALA A 118 8.55 -11.98 -27.00
C ALA A 118 9.31 -13.25 -27.42
N LYS A 119 9.41 -14.25 -26.54
CA LYS A 119 10.02 -15.56 -26.88
C LYS A 119 9.18 -16.34 -27.89
N THR A 120 7.85 -16.29 -27.79
CA THR A 120 6.96 -16.95 -28.76
C THR A 120 6.91 -16.25 -30.12
N TYR A 121 7.24 -14.96 -30.19
CA TYR A 121 7.21 -14.18 -31.43
C TYR A 121 8.55 -14.12 -32.18
N ARG A 122 9.65 -14.66 -31.64
CA ARG A 122 10.92 -14.73 -32.41
C ARG A 122 10.65 -15.55 -33.69
N PRO A 123 10.64 -14.94 -34.89
CA PRO A 123 10.53 -15.72 -36.11
C PRO A 123 11.79 -16.56 -36.21
N ASN A 124 11.64 -17.82 -36.64
CA ASN A 124 12.75 -18.68 -37.05
C ASN A 124 13.70 -17.87 -37.95
N GLN A 125 14.83 -17.43 -37.40
CA GLN A 125 15.93 -16.91 -38.20
C GLN A 125 16.82 -18.11 -38.49
N ASN A 126 16.39 -18.87 -39.49
CA ASN A 126 17.25 -19.79 -40.23
C ASN A 126 18.04 -19.00 -41.27
#